data_AF-A0A173YWK4-F1
#
_entry.id   AF-A0A173YWK4-F1
#
_cell.length_a   1.000
_cell.length_b   1.000
_cell.length_c   1.000
_cell.angle_alpha   90.00
_cell.angle_beta   90.00
_cell.angle_gamma   90.00
#
_symmetry.space_group_name_H-M   'P 1'
#
loop_
_entity.id
_entity.type
_entity.pdbx_description
1 polymer ?
#
loop_
_entity_poly.entity_id
_entity_poly.type
_entity_poly.pdbx_seq_one_letter_code
_entity_poly.pdbx_strand_id
1 'polypeptide(L)'
;MINSKLEKIIKLGFGIVIFILGIISFIILPNKVGMQISVSGKLQNYMPKIIAVIIPIGLYGLGFLPNGNGKSAEIKRNIILSLLAIVIQIFTLVSNL
;
A
#
# COMPACT_ATOMS: atom_id res chain seq x y z
N MET A 1 -19.43 -17.00 4.06
CA MET A 1 -18.12 -17.62 3.72
C MET A 1 -17.73 -17.14 2.32
N ILE A 2 -16.60 -16.46 2.14
CA ILE A 2 -16.18 -15.99 0.80
C ILE A 2 -15.79 -17.21 -0.05
N ASN A 3 -16.27 -17.25 -1.30
CA ASN A 3 -15.88 -18.26 -2.29
C ASN A 3 -14.36 -18.15 -2.55
N SER A 4 -13.63 -19.27 -2.53
CA SER A 4 -12.17 -19.29 -2.76
C SER A 4 -11.76 -18.68 -4.11
N LYS A 5 -12.62 -18.77 -5.14
CA LYS A 5 -12.41 -18.10 -6.43
C LYS A 5 -12.53 -16.58 -6.30
N LEU A 6 -13.52 -16.11 -5.54
CA LEU A 6 -13.73 -14.68 -5.28
C LEU A 6 -12.57 -14.09 -4.46
N GLU A 7 -12.08 -14.80 -3.45
CA GLU A 7 -10.90 -14.40 -2.68
C GLU A 7 -9.67 -14.18 -3.56
N LYS A 8 -9.38 -15.13 -4.46
CA LYS A 8 -8.26 -15.01 -5.40
C LYS A 8 -8.39 -13.80 -6.32
N ILE A 9 -9.59 -13.54 -6.81
CA ILE A 9 -9.88 -12.37 -7.66
C ILE A 9 -9.67 -11.07 -6.89
N ILE A 10 -10.16 -10.99 -5.65
CA ILE A 10 -9.99 -9.80 -4.80
C ILE A 10 -8.50 -9.53 -4.54
N LYS A 11 -7.74 -10.56 -4.15
CA LYS A 11 -6.28 -10.44 -3.96
C LYS A 11 -5.61 -9.97 -5.25
N LEU A 12 -5.87 -10.63 -6.37
CA LEU A 12 -5.29 -10.24 -7.66
C LEU A 12 -5.62 -8.78 -8.03
N GLY A 13 -6.87 -8.37 -7.87
CA GLY A 13 -7.33 -7.01 -8.13
C GLY A 13 -6.58 -5.97 -7.30
N PHE A 14 -6.48 -6.17 -5.98
CA PHE A 14 -5.70 -5.30 -5.11
C PHE A 14 -4.21 -5.26 -5.51
N GLY A 15 -3.63 -6.42 -5.82
CA GLY A 15 -2.24 -6.52 -6.26
C GLY A 15 -1.96 -5.70 -7.52
N ILE A 16 -2.85 -5.78 -8.53
CA ILE A 16 -2.74 -5.00 -9.77
C ILE A 16 -2.84 -3.50 -9.48
N VAL A 17 -3.82 -3.07 -8.68
CA VAL A 17 -4.00 -1.65 -8.32
C VAL A 17 -2.75 -1.11 -7.61
N ILE A 18 -2.25 -1.84 -6.61
CA ILE A 18 -1.05 -1.45 -5.85
C ILE A 18 0.18 -1.38 -6.76
N PHE A 19 0.32 -2.32 -7.70
CA PHE A 19 1.43 -2.32 -8.64
C PHE A 19 1.40 -1.12 -9.60
N ILE A 20 0.23 -0.84 -10.18
CA ILE A 20 0.05 0.31 -11.08
C ILE A 20 0.32 1.63 -10.34
N LEU A 21 -0.24 1.78 -9.13
CA LEU A 21 0.04 2.95 -8.28
C LEU A 21 1.53 3.09 -7.96
N GLY A 22 2.24 1.97 -7.75
CA GLY A 22 3.67 1.96 -7.50
C GLY A 22 4.47 2.46 -8.70
N ILE A 23 4.13 2.02 -9.92
CA ILE A 23 4.75 2.51 -11.16
C ILE A 23 4.50 4.01 -11.33
N ILE A 24 3.25 4.46 -11.20
CA ILE A 24 2.87 5.87 -11.31
C ILE A 24 3.65 6.72 -10.29
N SER A 25 3.68 6.26 -9.03
CA SER A 25 4.44 6.92 -7.96
C SER A 25 5.92 7.02 -8.29
N PHE A 26 6.51 5.95 -8.84
CA PHE A 26 7.92 5.96 -9.20
C PHE A 26 8.27 6.96 -10.30
N ILE A 27 7.38 7.12 -11.28
CA ILE A 27 7.56 8.05 -12.41
C ILE A 27 7.41 9.50 -11.94
N ILE A 28 6.35 9.81 -11.19
CA ILE A 28 5.96 11.20 -10.95
C ILE A 28 6.60 11.79 -9.69
N LEU A 29 6.86 10.99 -8.64
CA LEU A 29 7.38 11.51 -7.39
C LEU A 29 8.83 12.06 -7.53
N PRO A 30 9.18 13.11 -6.76
CA PRO A 30 10.55 13.57 -6.63
C PRO A 30 11.46 12.51 -5.99
N ASN A 31 12.78 12.65 -6.15
CA ASN A 31 13.76 11.68 -5.61
C ASN A 31 13.72 11.52 -4.08
N LYS A 32 13.25 12.56 -3.37
CA LYS A 32 12.99 12.56 -1.93
C LYS A 32 11.54 12.94 -1.69
N VAL A 33 10.87 12.15 -0.85
CA VAL A 33 9.43 12.23 -0.61
C VAL A 33 9.20 12.50 0.86
N GLY A 34 8.47 13.56 1.19
CA GLY A 34 8.05 13.88 2.54
C GLY A 34 7.01 12.88 3.03
N MET A 35 7.24 12.32 4.22
CA MET A 35 6.38 11.27 4.79
C MET A 35 5.46 11.79 5.88
N GLN A 36 5.63 13.04 6.30
CA GLN A 36 4.87 13.66 7.36
C GLN A 36 4.55 15.11 7.00
N ILE A 37 3.42 15.60 7.51
CA ILE A 37 3.01 17.00 7.43
C ILE A 37 3.15 17.60 8.82
N SER A 38 3.92 18.68 8.93
CA SER A 38 4.10 19.43 10.17
C SER A 38 2.83 20.23 10.53
N VAL A 39 2.77 20.75 11.76
CA VAL A 39 1.69 21.66 12.20
C VAL A 39 1.60 22.92 11.31
N SER A 40 2.71 23.32 10.71
CA SER A 40 2.77 24.44 9.76
C SER A 40 2.32 24.09 8.33
N GLY A 41 1.86 22.86 8.08
CA GLY A 41 1.46 22.37 6.76
C GLY A 41 2.63 21.99 5.84
N LYS A 42 3.89 22.15 6.29
CA LYS A 42 5.08 21.78 5.52
C LYS A 42 5.37 20.30 5.60
N LEU A 43 5.79 19.72 4.48
CA LEU A 43 6.32 18.36 4.43
C LEU A 43 7.63 18.25 5.22
N GLN A 44 7.80 17.14 5.93
CA GLN A 44 8.99 16.81 6.71
C GLN A 44 9.24 15.30 6.71
N ASN A 45 10.34 14.89 7.34
CA ASN A 45 10.77 13.49 7.45
C ASN A 45 10.85 12.80 6.06
N TYR A 46 11.79 13.28 5.25
CA TYR A 46 11.93 12.84 3.86
C TYR A 46 12.58 11.46 3.77
N MET A 47 12.10 10.64 2.84
CA MET A 47 12.73 9.37 2.48
C MET A 47 13.02 9.28 0.97
N PRO A 48 13.98 8.44 0.55
CA PRO A 48 14.19 8.13 -0.85
C PRO A 48 12.93 7.57 -1.51
N LYS A 49 12.62 8.04 -2.73
CA LYS A 49 11.46 7.60 -3.52
C LYS A 49 11.34 6.09 -3.62
N ILE A 50 12.44 5.40 -3.88
CA ILE A 50 12.48 3.94 -4.02
C ILE A 50 11.90 3.27 -2.77
N ILE A 51 12.26 3.76 -1.58
CA ILE A 51 11.79 3.21 -0.31
C ILE A 51 10.28 3.50 -0.14
N ALA A 52 9.85 4.74 -0.43
CA ALA A 52 8.45 5.14 -0.34
C ALA A 52 7.53 4.29 -1.23
N VAL A 53 7.99 3.92 -2.43
CA VAL A 53 7.23 3.08 -3.38
C VAL A 53 7.20 1.60 -2.95
N ILE A 54 8.29 1.08 -2.37
CA ILE A 54 8.38 -0.33 -1.98
C ILE A 54 7.58 -0.63 -0.70
N ILE A 55 7.51 0.30 0.26
CA ILE A 55 6.82 0.06 1.55
C ILE A 55 5.37 -0.43 1.37
N PRO A 56 4.50 0.22 0.57
CA PRO A 56 3.14 -0.24 0.34
C PRO A 56 3.06 -1.63 -0.31
N ILE A 57 4.00 -1.95 -1.21
CA ILE A 57 4.09 -3.27 -1.85
C ILE A 57 4.43 -4.34 -0.81
N GLY A 58 5.43 -4.07 0.05
CA GLY A 58 5.80 -4.94 1.16
C GLY A 58 4.65 -5.15 2.14
N LEU A 59 3.94 -4.06 2.50
CA LEU A 59 2.78 -4.10 3.39
C LEU A 59 1.66 -5.00 2.84
N TYR A 60 1.39 -4.91 1.55
CA TYR A 60 0.45 -5.81 0.87
C TYR A 60 0.91 -7.27 0.92
N GLY A 61 2.20 -7.53 0.72
CA GLY A 61 2.82 -8.85 0.86
C GLY A 61 2.61 -9.48 2.24
N LEU A 62 2.63 -8.68 3.32
CA LEU A 62 2.33 -9.18 4.68
C LEU A 62 0.90 -9.73 4.82
N GLY A 63 -0.02 -9.32 3.94
CA GLY A 63 -1.38 -9.87 3.85
C GLY A 63 -1.42 -11.37 3.56
N PHE A 64 -0.37 -11.94 2.99
CA PHE A 64 -0.30 -13.34 2.57
C PHE A 64 0.35 -14.28 3.60
N LEU A 65 0.87 -13.75 4.70
CA LEU A 65 1.49 -14.57 5.74
C LEU A 65 0.46 -15.51 6.39
N PRO A 66 0.81 -16.73 6.80
CA PRO A 66 -0.15 -17.62 7.47
C PRO A 66 -0.70 -16.98 8.75
N ASN A 67 -1.95 -17.26 9.10
CA ASN A 67 -2.56 -16.82 10.36
C ASN A 67 -3.12 -18.01 11.14
N GLY A 68 -2.69 -18.18 12.40
CA GLY A 68 -3.22 -19.21 13.31
C GLY A 68 -4.71 -19.06 13.62
N ASN A 69 -5.29 -17.88 13.38
CA ASN A 69 -6.71 -17.58 13.64
C ASN A 69 -7.65 -18.04 12.50
N GLY A 70 -7.14 -18.77 11.51
CA GLY A 70 -7.91 -19.38 10.42
C GLY A 70 -8.18 -18.47 9.22
N LYS A 71 -8.74 -19.07 8.15
CA LYS A 71 -8.90 -18.44 6.82
C LYS A 71 -9.69 -17.13 6.82
N SER A 72 -10.71 -16.99 7.67
CA SER A 72 -11.49 -15.75 7.73
C SER A 72 -10.65 -14.57 8.21
N ALA A 73 -9.76 -14.79 9.19
CA ALA A 73 -8.86 -13.77 9.69
C ALA A 73 -7.78 -13.41 8.66
N GLU A 74 -7.31 -14.38 7.87
CA GLU A 74 -6.36 -14.13 6.76
C GLU A 74 -6.95 -13.22 5.70
N ILE A 75 -8.19 -13.47 5.27
CA ILE A 75 -8.86 -12.64 4.26
C ILE A 75 -9.07 -11.22 4.79
N LYS A 76 -9.58 -11.09 6.02
CA LYS A 76 -9.76 -9.77 6.65
C LYS A 76 -8.44 -8.99 6.72
N ARG A 77 -7.36 -9.64 7.17
CA ARG A 77 -6.04 -9.02 7.25
C ARG A 77 -5.54 -8.60 5.87
N ASN A 78 -5.68 -9.46 4.85
CA ASN A 78 -5.28 -9.12 3.49
C ASN A 78 -6.02 -7.88 2.96
N ILE A 79 -7.34 -7.80 3.16
CA ILE A 79 -8.13 -6.63 2.75
C ILE A 79 -7.66 -5.37 3.49
N ILE A 80 -7.49 -5.43 4.82
CA ILE A 80 -7.06 -4.28 5.64
C ILE A 80 -5.69 -3.78 5.17
N LEU A 81 -4.72 -4.68 4.98
CA LEU A 81 -3.37 -4.31 4.55
C LEU A 81 -3.34 -3.80 3.10
N SER A 82 -4.19 -4.32 2.22
CA SER A 82 -4.35 -3.83 0.85
C SER A 82 -4.89 -2.40 0.83
N LEU A 83 -5.94 -2.13 1.61
CA LEU A 83 -6.51 -0.80 1.72
C LEU A 83 -5.50 0.19 2.32
N LEU A 84 -4.79 -0.21 3.38
CA LEU A 84 -3.75 0.62 3.98
C LEU A 84 -2.62 0.93 3.00
N ALA A 85 -2.17 -0.05 2.22
CA ALA A 85 -1.17 0.15 1.17
C ALA A 85 -1.63 1.15 0.10
N ILE A 86 -2.89 1.08 -0.33
CA ILE A 86 -3.46 2.04 -1.29
C ILE A 86 -3.54 3.44 -0.68
N VAL A 87 -4.02 3.57 0.56
CA VAL A 87 -4.11 4.86 1.27
C VAL A 87 -2.74 5.51 1.39
N ILE A 88 -1.71 4.75 1.77
CA ILE A 88 -0.34 5.27 1.87
C ILE A 88 0.14 5.76 0.51
N GLN A 89 -0.07 5.01 -0.57
CA GLN A 89 0.36 5.42 -1.92
C GLN A 89 -0.35 6.69 -2.37
N ILE A 90 -1.67 6.77 -2.22
CA ILE A 90 -2.45 7.95 -2.60
C ILE A 90 -2.02 9.16 -1.78
N PHE A 91 -1.88 9.02 -0.46
CA PHE A 91 -1.41 10.10 0.41
C PHE A 91 -0.01 10.58 0.00
N THR A 92 0.90 9.64 -0.28
CA THR A 92 2.26 9.94 -0.70
C THR A 92 2.28 10.71 -2.01
N LEU A 93 1.50 10.26 -3.00
CA LEU A 93 1.31 10.95 -4.28
C LEU A 93 0.77 12.36 -4.06
N VAL A 94 -0.43 12.50 -3.49
CA VAL A 94 -1.12 13.79 -3.39
C VAL A 94 -0.32 14.82 -2.58
N SER A 95 0.39 14.39 -1.54
CA SER A 95 1.13 15.30 -0.68
C SER A 95 2.46 15.76 -1.27
N ASN A 96 3.02 15.05 -2.25
CA ASN A 96 4.38 15.29 -2.78
C ASN A 96 4.41 15.70 -4.26
N LEU A 97 3.24 15.88 -4.88
CA LEU A 97 3.07 16.53 -6.18
C LEU A 97 3.02 18.05 -5.99
#